data_AF-H3GKE1-F1
#
_entry.id   AF-H3GKE1-F1
#
_cell.length_a   1.000
_cell.length_b   1.000
_cell.length_c   1.000
_cell.angle_alpha   90.00
_cell.angle_beta   90.00
_cell.angle_gamma   90.00
#
_symmetry.space_group_name_H-M   'P 1'
#
loop_
_entity.id
_entity.type
_entity.pdbx_description
1 polymer ?
#
loop_
_entity_poly.entity_id
_entity_poly.type
_entity_poly.pdbx_seq_one_letter_code
_entity_poly.pdbx_strand_id
1 'polypeptide(L)'
;MSEREHAPAASANAPDRSLLAMIDEAQHRLQHLEISCRQILSPAGSISAQQDPNASPPDPKVLQLQVAQLQTQLLAALDRREEEDVAFRQAAQYTTAKGSANGVLHALFDQASSGKVAVLTTYLDTGSIPTRDGLRHWKLDLRTIRNEAGATLLHVAVGVSTAREKVKVKLVHLLMDRVDFDPNVRDVVGAAAASCIAIGFNW
;
A
#
# COMPACT_ATOMS: atom_id res chain seq x y z
N MET A 1 -29.20 9.11 -52.47
CA MET A 1 -29.64 10.01 -51.40
C MET A 1 -29.68 9.18 -50.13
N SER A 2 -28.65 9.29 -49.29
CA SER A 2 -28.53 8.60 -48.00
C SER A 2 -28.26 9.65 -46.96
N GLU A 3 -29.22 9.84 -46.06
CA GLU A 3 -29.12 10.66 -44.87
C GLU A 3 -28.09 10.02 -43.92
N ARG A 4 -27.07 10.80 -43.55
CA ARG A 4 -26.14 10.55 -42.46
C ARG A 4 -26.26 11.71 -41.49
N GLU A 5 -26.99 11.48 -40.42
CA GLU A 5 -27.14 12.29 -39.21
C GLU A 5 -27.54 11.26 -38.14
N HIS A 6 -26.98 11.15 -36.94
CA HIS A 6 -26.29 12.06 -36.04
C HIS A 6 -25.22 11.28 -35.26
N ALA A 7 -24.05 11.88 -35.07
CA ALA A 7 -23.21 11.61 -33.91
C ALA A 7 -23.65 12.56 -32.78
N PRO A 8 -23.62 12.14 -31.51
CA PRO A 8 -23.37 13.06 -30.42
C PRO A 8 -21.91 12.93 -30.00
N ALA A 9 -21.13 13.94 -30.37
CA ALA A 9 -19.97 14.32 -29.58
C ALA A 9 -20.42 15.18 -28.40
N ALA A 10 -19.70 15.06 -27.29
CA ALA A 10 -19.41 16.09 -26.26
C ALA A 10 -19.78 15.77 -24.82
N SER A 11 -19.01 16.41 -23.94
CA SER A 11 -19.05 16.49 -22.46
C SER A 11 -18.28 15.36 -21.75
N ALA A 12 -17.02 15.48 -21.32
CA ALA A 12 -16.27 16.65 -20.85
C ALA A 12 -17.09 17.51 -19.87
N ASN A 13 -17.37 16.94 -18.70
CA ASN A 13 -17.47 17.61 -17.40
C ASN A 13 -17.92 16.54 -16.39
N ALA A 14 -17.06 16.19 -15.43
CA ALA A 14 -17.53 15.69 -14.15
C ALA A 14 -17.74 16.95 -13.29
N PRO A 15 -18.93 17.58 -13.33
CA PRO A 15 -19.20 18.66 -12.40
C PRO A 15 -19.32 18.05 -11.02
N ASP A 16 -18.84 18.79 -10.03
CA ASP A 16 -19.04 18.58 -8.60
C ASP A 16 -20.31 17.77 -8.32
N ARG A 17 -20.15 16.47 -8.04
CA ARG A 17 -21.22 15.68 -7.45
C ARG A 17 -21.52 16.34 -6.11
N SER A 18 -22.58 17.15 -6.11
CA SER A 18 -23.03 17.90 -4.94
C SER A 18 -22.99 16.99 -3.73
N LEU A 19 -22.33 17.46 -2.67
CA LEU A 19 -22.15 16.70 -1.42
C LEU A 19 -23.50 16.18 -0.90
N LEU A 20 -24.58 16.95 -1.12
CA LEU A 20 -25.95 16.55 -0.84
C LEU A 20 -26.37 15.28 -1.60
N ALA A 21 -26.05 15.17 -2.89
CA ALA A 21 -26.40 14.00 -3.70
C ALA A 21 -25.64 12.75 -3.26
N MET A 22 -24.40 12.90 -2.76
CA MET A 22 -23.66 11.78 -2.19
C MET A 22 -24.21 11.37 -0.82
N ILE A 23 -24.69 12.33 -0.02
CA ILE A 23 -25.35 12.05 1.27
C ILE A 23 -26.69 11.35 1.04
N ASP A 24 -27.49 11.79 0.08
CA ASP A 24 -28.77 11.14 -0.26
C ASP A 24 -28.55 9.71 -0.76
N GLU A 25 -27.57 9.49 -1.64
CA GLU A 25 -27.18 8.14 -2.09
C GLU A 25 -26.68 7.27 -0.93
N ALA A 26 -25.87 7.82 -0.02
CA ALA A 26 -25.39 7.10 1.15
C ALA A 26 -26.52 6.74 2.11
N GLN A 27 -27.49 7.65 2.32
CA GLN A 27 -28.69 7.40 3.12
C GLN A 27 -29.57 6.34 2.48
N HIS A 28 -29.74 6.38 1.16
CA HIS A 28 -30.51 5.39 0.42
C HIS A 28 -29.89 3.99 0.55
N ARG A 29 -28.56 3.89 0.45
CA ARG A 29 -27.83 2.62 0.67
C ARG A 29 -27.94 2.13 2.10
N LEU A 30 -27.87 3.03 3.08
CA LEU A 30 -28.04 2.69 4.50
C LEU A 30 -29.44 2.17 4.80
N GLN A 31 -30.48 2.80 4.25
CA GLN A 31 -31.86 2.32 4.37
C GLN A 31 -32.04 0.95 3.73
N HIS A 32 -31.46 0.74 2.54
CA HIS A 32 -31.53 -0.54 1.86
C HIS A 32 -30.81 -1.66 2.65
N LEU A 33 -29.71 -1.31 3.31
CA LEU A 33 -28.96 -2.22 4.17
C LEU A 33 -29.67 -2.47 5.50
N GLU A 34 -30.34 -1.47 6.08
CA GLU A 34 -31.19 -1.64 7.26
C GLU A 34 -32.38 -2.57 6.98
N ILE A 35 -33.05 -2.38 5.83
CA ILE A 35 -34.14 -3.26 5.38
C ILE A 35 -33.62 -4.68 5.19
N SER A 36 -32.45 -4.84 4.57
CA SER A 36 -31.82 -6.15 4.38
C SER A 36 -31.44 -6.81 5.71
N CYS A 37 -30.89 -6.06 6.67
CA CYS A 37 -30.59 -6.56 8.02
C CYS A 37 -31.86 -6.93 8.79
N ARG A 38 -32.95 -6.15 8.68
CA ARG A 38 -34.24 -6.49 9.30
C ARG A 38 -34.84 -7.77 8.73
N GLN A 39 -34.68 -8.02 7.43
CA GLN A 39 -35.09 -9.27 6.78
C GLN A 39 -34.27 -10.47 7.27
N ILE A 40 -32.99 -10.28 7.57
CA ILE A 40 -32.12 -11.34 8.11
C ILE A 40 -32.40 -11.60 9.60
N LEU A 41 -32.75 -10.56 10.36
CA LEU A 41 -32.88 -10.61 11.82
C LEU A 41 -34.31 -10.86 12.34
N SER A 42 -35.33 -10.84 11.48
CA SER A 42 -36.74 -11.03 11.90
C SER A 42 -37.34 -12.36 11.42
N PRO A 43 -37.10 -13.50 12.08
CA PRO A 43 -37.90 -14.69 11.88
C PRO A 43 -39.03 -14.75 12.93
N ALA A 44 -40.02 -13.86 12.85
CA ALA A 44 -41.34 -14.05 13.47
C ALA A 44 -42.30 -12.92 13.06
N GLY A 45 -43.34 -13.25 12.29
CA GLY A 45 -44.54 -12.40 12.20
C GLY A 45 -45.15 -12.21 10.81
N SER A 46 -45.81 -13.26 10.31
CA SER A 46 -46.96 -13.22 9.38
C SER A 46 -46.78 -12.94 7.89
N ILE A 47 -46.74 -14.06 7.14
CA ILE A 47 -47.67 -14.43 6.04
C ILE A 47 -47.83 -13.41 4.89
N SER A 48 -47.17 -13.66 3.75
CA SER A 48 -47.77 -14.40 2.62
C SER A 48 -46.93 -14.27 1.34
N ALA A 49 -47.04 -15.29 0.50
CA ALA A 49 -46.60 -15.40 -0.89
C ALA A 49 -45.15 -15.83 -1.18
N GLN A 50 -45.03 -17.14 -1.41
CA GLN A 50 -44.05 -17.86 -2.24
C GLN A 50 -42.60 -17.92 -1.75
N GLN A 51 -42.38 -18.74 -0.73
CA GLN A 51 -41.11 -19.47 -0.58
C GLN A 51 -41.27 -20.87 -1.18
N ASP A 52 -40.38 -21.21 -2.09
CA ASP A 52 -40.14 -22.58 -2.54
C ASP A 52 -39.99 -23.50 -1.31
N PRO A 53 -40.72 -24.63 -1.24
CA PRO A 53 -40.73 -25.53 -0.09
C PRO A 53 -39.43 -26.35 0.07
N ASN A 54 -38.34 -25.97 -0.61
CA ASN A 54 -37.12 -26.78 -0.71
C ASN A 54 -35.83 -26.07 -0.25
N ALA A 55 -35.91 -24.86 0.30
CA ALA A 55 -34.75 -24.23 0.93
C ALA A 55 -34.55 -24.83 2.33
N SER A 56 -33.73 -25.88 2.42
CA SER A 56 -33.23 -26.36 3.71
C SER A 56 -32.60 -25.21 4.49
N PRO A 57 -32.76 -25.16 5.83
CA PRO A 57 -32.06 -24.19 6.65
C PRO A 57 -30.55 -24.27 6.37
N PRO A 58 -29.82 -23.14 6.34
CA PRO A 58 -28.40 -23.14 6.07
C PRO A 58 -27.72 -24.10 7.05
N ASP A 59 -27.05 -25.12 6.51
CA ASP A 59 -26.42 -26.19 7.28
C ASP A 59 -25.47 -25.53 8.31
N PRO A 60 -25.59 -25.85 9.61
CA PRO A 60 -24.70 -25.31 10.65
C PRO A 60 -23.21 -25.49 10.31
N LYS A 61 -22.85 -26.48 9.50
CA LYS A 61 -21.48 -26.66 8.99
C LYS A 61 -21.04 -25.56 8.02
N VAL A 62 -21.94 -25.06 7.18
CA VAL A 62 -21.66 -23.95 6.24
C VAL A 62 -21.46 -22.65 7.01
N LEU A 63 -22.26 -22.42 8.06
CA LEU A 63 -22.08 -21.28 8.95
C LEU A 63 -20.75 -21.35 9.72
N GLN A 64 -20.36 -22.54 10.22
CA GLN A 64 -19.06 -22.74 10.87
C GLN A 64 -17.89 -22.48 9.90
N LEU A 65 -17.99 -22.93 8.66
CA LEU A 65 -16.99 -22.68 7.63
C LEU A 65 -16.88 -21.18 7.32
N GLN A 66 -18.01 -20.48 7.22
CA GLN A 66 -18.04 -19.04 6.98
C GLN A 66 -17.46 -18.26 8.17
N VAL A 67 -17.75 -18.65 9.41
CA VAL A 67 -17.15 -18.05 10.61
C VAL A 67 -15.64 -18.27 10.62
N ALA A 68 -15.16 -19.48 10.32
CA ALA A 68 -13.72 -19.76 10.23
C ALA A 68 -13.05 -18.93 9.13
N GLN A 69 -13.71 -18.76 7.98
CA GLN A 69 -13.22 -17.92 6.90
C GLN A 69 -13.16 -16.44 7.29
N LEU A 70 -14.20 -15.92 7.94
CA LEU A 70 -14.23 -14.53 8.45
C LEU A 70 -13.18 -14.30 9.54
N GLN A 71 -12.97 -15.27 10.44
CA GLN A 71 -11.89 -15.21 11.44
C GLN A 71 -10.52 -15.18 10.79
N THR A 72 -10.29 -16.02 9.77
CA THR A 72 -9.04 -16.03 9.01
C THR A 72 -8.82 -14.69 8.29
N GLN A 73 -9.87 -14.14 7.68
CA GLN A 73 -9.80 -12.82 7.02
C GLN A 73 -9.55 -11.69 8.02
N LEU A 74 -10.15 -11.74 9.20
CA LEU A 74 -9.93 -10.76 10.26
C LEU A 74 -8.49 -10.80 10.76
N LEU A 75 -7.96 -12.00 11.04
CA LEU A 75 -6.55 -12.16 11.45
C LEU A 75 -5.60 -11.60 10.38
N ALA A 76 -5.79 -11.99 9.12
CA ALA A 76 -4.98 -11.48 8.02
C ALA A 76 -5.10 -9.95 7.82
N ALA A 77 -6.25 -9.36 8.17
CA ALA A 77 -6.43 -7.91 8.12
C ALA A 77 -5.75 -7.21 9.31
N LEU A 78 -5.76 -7.81 10.50
CA LEU A 78 -5.07 -7.30 11.68
C LEU A 78 -3.55 -7.34 11.49
N ASP A 79 -3.02 -8.47 11.01
CA ASP A 79 -1.59 -8.61 10.73
C ASP A 79 -1.13 -7.54 9.72
N ARG A 80 -1.90 -7.35 8.65
CA ARG A 80 -1.62 -6.29 7.67
C ARG A 80 -1.65 -4.89 8.27
N ARG A 81 -2.60 -4.63 9.17
CA ARG A 81 -2.70 -3.33 9.82
C ARG A 81 -1.54 -3.08 10.78
N GLU A 82 -1.09 -4.11 11.49
CA GLU A 82 0.09 -4.03 12.34
C GLU A 82 1.36 -3.75 11.53
N GLU A 83 1.52 -4.41 10.37
CA GLU A 83 2.61 -4.12 9.42
C GLU A 83 2.58 -2.66 8.94
N GLU A 84 1.41 -2.14 8.58
CA GLU A 84 1.21 -0.75 8.17
C GLU A 84 1.54 0.24 9.30
N ASP A 85 1.12 -0.04 10.54
CA ASP A 85 1.41 0.80 11.71
C ASP A 85 2.90 0.79 12.08
N VAL A 86 3.61 -0.34 11.90
CA VAL A 86 5.07 -0.42 12.01
C VAL A 86 5.72 0.45 10.94
N ALA A 87 5.29 0.35 9.68
CA ALA A 87 5.82 1.14 8.58
C ALA A 87 5.61 2.65 8.81
N PHE A 88 4.44 3.04 9.30
CA PHE A 88 4.13 4.44 9.62
C PHE A 88 5.00 4.97 10.76
N ARG A 89 5.21 4.19 11.83
CA ARG A 89 6.12 4.56 12.93
C ARG A 89 7.55 4.75 12.44
N GLN A 90 8.04 3.88 11.55
CA GLN A 90 9.37 3.99 10.97
C GLN A 90 9.51 5.24 10.08
N ALA A 91 8.52 5.56 9.26
CA ALA A 91 8.50 6.79 8.46
C ALA A 91 8.42 8.06 9.34
N ALA A 92 7.65 8.01 10.44
CA ALA A 92 7.60 9.09 11.42
C ALA A 92 8.94 9.31 12.13
N GLN A 93 9.72 8.26 12.39
CA GLN A 93 11.07 8.39 12.94
C GLN A 93 12.02 9.09 11.98
N TYR A 94 11.86 8.89 10.67
CA TYR A 94 12.60 9.62 9.65
C TYR A 94 12.30 11.12 9.68
N THR A 95 11.02 11.50 9.65
CA THR A 95 10.60 12.91 9.62
C THR A 95 10.91 13.65 10.92
N THR A 96 10.94 12.93 12.05
CA THR A 96 11.26 13.50 13.37
C THR A 96 12.76 13.46 13.68
N ALA A 97 13.58 12.82 12.85
CA ALA A 97 15.02 12.78 13.04
C ALA A 97 15.60 14.20 12.98
N LYS A 98 16.47 14.54 13.95
CA LYS A 98 17.12 15.86 14.03
C LYS A 98 18.63 15.73 14.04
N GLY A 99 19.32 16.78 13.60
CA GLY A 99 20.77 16.88 13.64
C GLY A 99 21.47 15.85 12.75
N SER A 100 22.43 15.10 13.33
CA SER A 100 23.29 14.18 12.56
C SER A 100 22.54 13.01 11.95
N ALA A 101 21.48 12.51 12.60
CA ALA A 101 20.67 11.41 12.09
C ALA A 101 19.93 11.81 10.81
N ASN A 102 19.35 13.02 10.78
CA ASN A 102 18.65 13.54 9.61
C ASN A 102 19.58 13.67 8.40
N GLY A 103 20.77 14.24 8.62
CA GLY A 103 21.77 14.39 7.55
C GLY A 103 22.24 13.06 6.97
N VAL A 104 22.39 12.02 7.80
CA VAL A 104 22.75 10.67 7.35
C VAL A 104 21.61 10.02 6.59
N LEU A 105 20.38 10.13 7.10
CA LEU A 105 19.18 9.57 6.48
C LEU A 105 18.96 10.14 5.08
N HIS A 106 18.91 11.46 4.92
CA HIS A 106 18.80 12.08 3.59
C HIS A 106 19.95 11.69 2.67
N ALA A 107 21.19 11.70 3.17
CA ALA A 107 22.34 11.30 2.36
C ALA A 107 22.26 9.84 1.89
N LEU A 108 21.75 8.92 2.73
CA LEU A 108 21.56 7.51 2.37
C LEU A 108 20.56 7.35 1.23
N PHE A 109 19.39 7.97 1.36
CA PHE A 109 18.37 7.92 0.32
C PHE A 109 18.81 8.64 -0.97
N ASP A 110 19.54 9.74 -0.88
CA ASP A 110 20.12 10.44 -2.03
C ASP A 110 21.19 9.62 -2.75
N GLN A 111 22.05 8.91 -2.01
CA GLN A 111 23.05 8.04 -2.63
C GLN A 111 22.39 6.81 -3.27
N ALA A 112 21.32 6.28 -2.67
CA ALA A 112 20.52 5.19 -3.22
C ALA A 112 19.81 5.60 -4.51
N SER A 113 19.12 6.75 -4.51
CA SER A 113 18.44 7.29 -5.70
C SER A 113 19.41 7.65 -6.83
N SER A 114 20.63 8.09 -6.46
CA SER A 114 21.70 8.38 -7.42
C SER A 114 22.40 7.11 -7.97
N GLY A 115 22.15 5.94 -7.37
CA GLY A 115 22.81 4.69 -7.73
C GLY A 115 24.28 4.59 -7.34
N LYS A 116 24.74 5.32 -6.32
CA LYS A 116 26.17 5.31 -5.90
C LYS A 116 26.49 4.10 -5.02
N VAL A 117 26.54 2.93 -5.63
CA VAL A 117 26.77 1.63 -4.96
C VAL A 117 28.04 1.61 -4.12
N ALA A 118 29.14 2.21 -4.60
CA ALA A 118 30.41 2.25 -3.86
C ALA A 118 30.28 2.98 -2.52
N VAL A 119 29.57 4.10 -2.48
CA VAL A 119 29.38 4.89 -1.24
C VAL A 119 28.51 4.13 -0.25
N LEU A 120 27.46 3.46 -0.73
CA LEU A 120 26.61 2.61 0.11
C LEU A 120 27.38 1.39 0.63
N THR A 121 28.27 0.81 -0.17
CA THR A 121 29.15 -0.29 0.29
C THR A 121 30.06 0.20 1.41
N THR A 122 30.73 1.34 1.24
CA THR A 122 31.56 1.95 2.29
C THR A 122 30.75 2.24 3.55
N TYR A 123 29.50 2.69 3.43
CA TYR A 123 28.62 2.88 4.58
C TYR A 123 28.30 1.56 5.29
N LEU A 124 28.03 0.47 4.56
CA LEU A 124 27.81 -0.85 5.16
C LEU A 124 29.05 -1.36 5.91
N ASP A 125 30.24 -1.10 5.37
CA ASP A 125 31.50 -1.56 5.96
C ASP A 125 31.94 -0.70 7.17
N THR A 126 31.71 0.62 7.12
CA THR A 126 32.30 1.59 8.07
C THR A 126 31.28 2.38 8.89
N GLY A 127 29.99 2.29 8.57
CA GLY A 127 28.92 3.12 9.14
C GLY A 127 29.03 4.61 8.80
N SER A 128 29.89 4.98 7.85
CA SER A 128 30.22 6.39 7.54
C SER A 128 29.72 6.78 6.17
N ILE A 129 29.08 7.94 6.05
CA ILE A 129 28.55 8.46 4.79
C ILE A 129 28.94 9.93 4.57
N PRO A 130 29.35 10.33 3.35
CA PRO A 130 29.55 11.72 3.03
C PRO A 130 28.21 12.46 3.03
N THR A 131 28.09 13.48 3.89
CA THR A 131 26.95 14.41 3.93
C THR A 131 27.41 15.81 3.52
N ARG A 132 26.46 16.73 3.29
CA ARG A 132 26.77 18.13 2.93
C ARG A 132 27.69 18.83 3.94
N ASP A 133 27.56 18.48 5.22
CA ASP A 133 28.34 19.09 6.30
C ASP A 133 29.63 18.32 6.62
N GLY A 134 29.96 17.27 5.85
CA GLY A 134 31.13 16.43 6.04
C GLY A 134 30.81 14.94 6.21
N LEU A 135 31.83 14.15 6.52
CA LEU A 135 31.68 12.71 6.78
C LEU A 135 30.98 12.51 8.13
N ARG A 136 29.82 11.86 8.11
CA ARG A 136 29.07 11.54 9.33
C ARG A 136 29.07 10.03 9.55
N HIS A 137 29.25 9.64 10.80
CA HIS A 137 29.14 8.25 11.23
C HIS A 137 27.83 8.06 11.96
N TRP A 138 27.06 7.07 11.53
CA TRP A 138 25.83 6.67 12.22
C TRP A 138 25.49 5.24 11.86
N LYS A 139 25.49 4.36 12.86
CA LYS A 139 25.14 2.95 12.70
C LYS A 139 23.62 2.81 12.82
N LEU A 140 22.99 2.38 11.73
CA LEU A 140 21.54 2.21 11.65
C LEU A 140 21.22 0.87 11.01
N ASP A 141 20.13 0.26 11.45
CA ASP A 141 19.58 -0.87 10.71
C ASP A 141 18.84 -0.34 9.48
N LEU A 142 19.36 -0.65 8.30
CA LEU A 142 18.80 -0.19 7.05
C LEU A 142 17.44 -0.84 6.75
N ARG A 143 17.10 -1.96 7.38
CA ARG A 143 15.82 -2.65 7.16
C ARG A 143 14.64 -1.89 7.77
N THR A 144 14.90 -1.19 8.87
CA THR A 144 13.87 -0.50 9.65
C THR A 144 13.62 0.93 9.21
N ILE A 145 14.39 1.44 8.24
CA ILE A 145 14.29 2.83 7.80
C ILE A 145 13.39 2.98 6.58
N ARG A 146 12.61 4.05 6.61
CA ARG A 146 11.71 4.49 5.54
C ARG A 146 11.90 5.98 5.32
N ASN A 147 11.77 6.43 4.09
CA ASN A 147 11.79 7.86 3.77
C ASN A 147 10.45 8.53 4.14
N GLU A 148 10.32 9.82 3.84
CA GLU A 148 9.09 10.59 4.06
C GLU A 148 7.87 10.03 3.32
N ALA A 149 8.09 9.37 2.18
CA ALA A 149 7.04 8.71 1.40
C ALA A 149 6.66 7.31 1.92
N GLY A 150 7.38 6.80 2.93
CA GLY A 150 7.20 5.44 3.46
C GLY A 150 8.07 4.37 2.78
N ALA A 151 8.81 4.74 1.74
CA ALA A 151 9.58 3.83 0.91
C ALA A 151 10.86 3.39 1.62
N THR A 152 11.17 2.10 1.56
CA THR A 152 12.45 1.57 2.06
C THR A 152 13.59 1.85 1.08
N LEU A 153 14.83 1.64 1.52
CA LEU A 153 16.00 1.81 0.64
C LEU A 153 15.92 0.94 -0.62
N LEU A 154 15.31 -0.25 -0.53
CA LEU A 154 15.09 -1.14 -1.65
C LEU A 154 14.08 -0.56 -2.66
N HIS A 155 12.99 0.06 -2.20
CA HIS A 155 12.03 0.74 -3.07
C HIS A 155 12.70 1.88 -3.85
N VAL A 156 13.52 2.69 -3.18
CA VAL A 156 14.25 3.80 -3.82
C VAL A 156 15.31 3.28 -4.80
N ALA A 157 16.01 2.20 -4.47
CA ALA A 157 16.96 1.54 -5.38
C ALA A 157 16.28 1.04 -6.67
N VAL A 158 15.03 0.58 -6.58
CA VAL A 158 14.24 0.14 -7.72
C VAL A 158 13.71 1.31 -8.56
N GLY A 159 13.40 2.44 -7.94
CA GLY A 159 12.98 3.68 -8.60
C GLY A 159 14.10 4.41 -9.35
N VAL A 160 15.37 3.94 -9.26
CA VAL A 160 16.48 4.53 -10.01
C VAL A 160 16.23 4.40 -11.51
N SER A 161 16.34 5.53 -12.23
CA SER A 161 16.06 5.69 -13.66
C SER A 161 16.51 4.50 -14.52
N THR A 162 15.64 4.11 -15.47
CA THR A 162 15.87 3.05 -16.48
C THR A 162 17.14 3.27 -17.30
N ALA A 163 17.62 4.52 -17.43
CA ALA A 163 18.89 4.83 -18.09
C ALA A 163 20.11 4.20 -17.40
N ARG A 164 19.99 3.76 -16.14
CA ARG A 164 21.06 3.16 -15.34
C ARG A 164 20.70 1.75 -14.84
N GLU A 165 20.05 0.95 -15.67
CA GLU A 165 19.58 -0.40 -15.31
C GLU A 165 20.70 -1.29 -14.72
N LYS A 166 21.90 -1.29 -15.30
CA LYS A 166 23.05 -2.06 -14.76
C LYS A 166 23.45 -1.64 -13.35
N VAL A 167 23.30 -0.35 -13.01
CA VAL A 167 23.63 0.19 -11.69
C VAL A 167 22.52 -0.15 -10.69
N LYS A 168 21.25 -0.04 -11.12
CA LYS A 168 20.07 -0.45 -10.37
C LYS A 168 20.16 -1.93 -9.97
N VAL A 169 20.46 -2.83 -10.90
CA VAL A 169 20.63 -4.27 -10.62
C VAL A 169 21.72 -4.51 -9.58
N LYS A 170 22.88 -3.87 -9.73
CA LYS A 170 23.97 -3.98 -8.75
C LYS A 170 23.57 -3.45 -7.37
N LEU A 171 22.81 -2.37 -7.31
CA LEU A 171 22.34 -1.80 -6.06
C LEU A 171 21.33 -2.72 -5.37
N VAL A 172 20.37 -3.26 -6.11
CA VAL A 172 19.39 -4.22 -5.61
C VAL A 172 20.09 -5.48 -5.09
N HIS A 173 21.02 -6.05 -5.85
CA HIS A 173 21.82 -7.19 -5.38
C HIS A 173 22.61 -6.88 -4.11
N LEU A 174 23.24 -5.71 -4.03
CA LEU A 174 23.95 -5.33 -2.80
C LEU A 174 23.03 -5.26 -1.58
N LEU A 175 21.82 -4.71 -1.75
CA LEU A 175 20.85 -4.62 -0.65
C LEU A 175 20.28 -5.99 -0.28
N MET A 176 20.08 -6.89 -1.23
CA MET A 176 19.66 -8.27 -0.95
C MET A 176 20.79 -9.09 -0.32
N ASP A 177 22.01 -9.02 -0.85
CA ASP A 177 23.11 -9.91 -0.43
C ASP A 177 23.77 -9.46 0.88
N ARG A 178 23.89 -8.14 1.11
CA ARG A 178 24.60 -7.61 2.28
C ARG A 178 23.69 -7.18 3.41
N VAL A 179 22.53 -6.63 3.07
CA VAL A 179 21.56 -6.15 4.06
C VAL A 179 20.47 -7.19 4.29
N ASP A 180 20.31 -8.18 3.41
CA ASP A 180 19.29 -9.24 3.50
C ASP A 180 17.88 -8.63 3.65
N PHE A 181 17.61 -7.69 2.73
CA PHE A 181 16.27 -7.13 2.51
C PHE A 181 15.33 -8.18 1.92
N ASP A 182 14.13 -8.30 2.51
CA ASP A 182 13.05 -9.09 1.92
C ASP A 182 12.48 -8.35 0.69
N PRO A 183 12.46 -8.97 -0.51
CA PRO A 183 11.88 -8.37 -1.71
C PRO A 183 10.36 -8.16 -1.63
N ASN A 184 9.68 -8.82 -0.68
CA ASN A 184 8.25 -8.67 -0.44
C ASN A 184 7.91 -7.54 0.53
N VAL A 185 8.92 -6.83 1.07
CA VAL A 185 8.71 -5.66 1.91
C VAL A 185 7.83 -4.66 1.17
N ARG A 186 6.75 -4.27 1.84
CA ARG A 186 5.76 -3.32 1.33
C ARG A 186 6.11 -1.90 1.74
N ASP A 187 5.86 -0.96 0.85
CA ASP A 187 5.77 0.46 1.15
C ASP A 187 4.53 0.74 2.03
N VAL A 188 4.43 1.92 2.64
CA VAL A 188 3.25 2.44 3.34
C VAL A 188 2.01 2.47 2.44
N VAL A 189 2.19 2.55 1.12
CA VAL A 189 1.12 2.44 0.11
C VAL A 189 0.74 0.97 -0.20
N GLY A 190 1.40 -0.01 0.44
CA GLY A 190 1.12 -1.44 0.27
C GLY A 190 1.76 -2.08 -0.96
N ALA A 191 2.48 -1.32 -1.78
CA ALA A 191 3.23 -1.85 -2.93
C ALA A 191 4.47 -2.61 -2.44
N ALA A 192 4.61 -3.88 -2.83
CA ALA A 192 5.84 -4.63 -2.58
C ALA A 192 6.98 -4.09 -3.46
N ALA A 193 8.20 -4.07 -2.93
CA ALA A 193 9.37 -3.65 -3.70
C ALA A 193 9.52 -4.44 -5.01
N ALA A 194 9.23 -5.75 -5.00
CA ALA A 194 9.17 -6.59 -6.20
C ALA A 194 8.12 -6.13 -7.23
N SER A 195 6.96 -5.64 -6.78
CA SER A 195 5.93 -5.08 -7.66
C SER A 195 6.44 -3.81 -8.37
N CYS A 196 7.17 -2.96 -7.64
CA CYS A 196 7.79 -1.76 -8.22
C CYS A 196 8.86 -2.11 -9.28
N ILE A 197 9.55 -3.26 -9.16
CA ILE A 197 10.50 -3.74 -10.17
C ILE A 197 9.77 -4.08 -11.48
N ALA A 198 8.61 -4.74 -11.38
CA ALA A 198 7.85 -5.20 -12.53
C ALA A 198 7.15 -4.05 -13.28
N ILE A 199 6.71 -3.00 -12.58
CA ILE A 199 5.85 -1.95 -13.16
C ILE A 199 6.66 -0.73 -13.64
N GLY A 200 7.94 -0.60 -13.28
CA GLY A 200 8.75 0.55 -13.71
C GLY A 200 8.21 1.89 -13.20
N PHE A 201 7.57 1.88 -12.02
CA PHE A 201 6.99 3.07 -11.40
C PHE A 201 8.09 4.10 -11.09
N ASN A 202 7.98 5.30 -11.69
CA ASN A 202 8.69 6.49 -11.24
C ASN A 202 7.93 7.07 -10.04
N TRP A 203 8.64 7.25 -8.93
CA TRP A 203 8.17 7.97 -7.75
C TRP A 203 8.62 9.42 -7.82
#